data_AF-A0AAV5TJQ2-F1
#
_entry.id   AF-A0AAV5TJQ2-F1
#
_cell.length_a   1.000
_cell.length_b   1.000
_cell.length_c   1.000
_cell.angle_alpha   90.00
_cell.angle_beta   90.00
_cell.angle_gamma   90.00
#
_symmetry.space_group_name_H-M   'P 1'
#
loop_
_entity.id
_entity.type
_entity.pdbx_description
1 polymer ?
#
loop_
_entity_poly.entity_id
_entity_poly.type
_entity_poly.pdbx_seq_one_letter_code
_entity_poly.pdbx_strand_id
1 'polypeptide(L)'
;MILLSTQYVLFASFSDTLGMNVIGFALFGRETQSAIRSYQQPELQWLTSRGGTIFLFGNYGKPQYFINKLYVLAVSLITVAGPVVFFFVQSMYSLRQTRMITMSSKTQAMTQRMFQVFVWQMNGAFLCVIMPVSLLLIFIMFDLRWVVPDAPSTFLRFVCLTVVLIRETILRKVFRRTKSAAVSIIQSSNGYTT
;
A
#
# COMPACT_ATOMS: atom_id res chain seq x y z
N MET A 1 -8.25 -7.75 -29.43
CA MET A 1 -8.99 -6.50 -29.15
C MET A 1 -9.66 -6.53 -27.77
N ILE A 2 -10.41 -7.59 -27.40
CA ILE A 2 -11.13 -7.71 -26.12
C ILE A 2 -10.25 -7.48 -24.87
N LEU A 3 -9.03 -8.04 -24.85
CA LEU A 3 -8.10 -7.87 -23.72
C LEU A 3 -7.72 -6.40 -23.45
N LEU A 4 -7.58 -5.60 -24.51
CA LEU A 4 -7.25 -4.17 -24.38
C LEU A 4 -8.41 -3.41 -23.74
N SER A 5 -9.64 -3.73 -24.14
CA SER A 5 -10.86 -3.15 -23.56
C SER A 5 -10.98 -3.47 -22.07
N THR A 6 -10.71 -4.71 -21.64
CA THR A 6 -10.78 -5.08 -20.22
C THR A 6 -9.73 -4.38 -19.37
N GLN A 7 -8.49 -4.27 -19.86
CA GLN A 7 -7.42 -3.56 -19.14
C GLN A 7 -7.74 -2.08 -18.95
N TYR A 8 -8.30 -1.44 -19.98
CA TYR A 8 -8.70 -0.03 -19.91
C TYR A 8 -9.81 0.19 -18.89
N VAL A 9 -10.84 -0.67 -18.86
CA VAL A 9 -11.94 -0.58 -17.89
C VAL A 9 -11.42 -0.73 -16.46
N LEU A 10 -10.51 -1.68 -16.21
CA LEU A 10 -9.89 -1.85 -14.89
C LEU A 10 -9.07 -0.62 -14.48
N PHE A 11 -8.28 -0.08 -15.41
CA PHE A 11 -7.47 1.11 -15.14
C PHE A 11 -8.34 2.33 -14.83
N ALA A 12 -9.40 2.57 -15.61
CA ALA A 12 -10.35 3.66 -15.38
C ALA A 12 -11.02 3.52 -14.01
N SER A 13 -11.61 2.35 -13.72
CA SER A 13 -12.29 2.11 -12.44
C SER A 13 -11.37 2.25 -11.22
N PHE A 14 -10.11 1.83 -11.31
CA PHE A 14 -9.13 2.06 -10.25
C PHE A 14 -8.78 3.54 -10.09
N SER A 15 -8.60 4.25 -11.19
CA SER A 15 -8.31 5.68 -11.18
C SER A 15 -9.45 6.47 -10.55
N ASP A 16 -10.69 6.16 -10.93
CA ASP A 16 -11.89 6.78 -10.37
C ASP A 16 -12.03 6.50 -8.87
N THR A 17 -11.79 5.25 -8.46
CA THR A 17 -11.82 4.83 -7.04
C THR A 17 -10.77 5.58 -6.21
N LEU A 18 -9.57 5.77 -6.75
CA LEU A 18 -8.52 6.56 -6.10
C LEU A 18 -8.85 8.06 -6.08
N GLY A 19 -9.43 8.61 -7.15
CA GLY A 19 -9.89 10.00 -7.22
C GLY A 19 -10.98 10.30 -6.19
N MET A 20 -12.01 9.45 -6.11
CA MET A 20 -13.05 9.52 -5.08
C MET A 20 -12.46 9.43 -3.68
N ASN A 21 -11.37 8.69 -3.50
CA ASN A 21 -10.70 8.64 -2.20
C ASN A 21 -10.15 10.00 -1.79
N VAL A 22 -9.45 10.69 -2.69
CA VAL A 22 -8.90 12.03 -2.45
C VAL A 22 -10.01 13.03 -2.14
N ILE A 23 -11.08 13.04 -2.94
CA ILE A 23 -12.24 13.90 -2.71
C ILE A 23 -12.86 13.62 -1.34
N GLY A 24 -13.02 12.34 -0.99
CA GLY A 24 -13.51 11.94 0.32
C GLY A 24 -12.62 12.45 1.46
N PHE A 25 -11.30 12.45 1.30
CA PHE A 25 -10.40 13.04 2.30
C PHE A 25 -10.58 14.56 2.40
N ALA A 26 -10.79 15.26 1.29
CA ALA A 26 -11.05 16.70 1.32
C ALA A 26 -12.38 17.04 2.01
N LEU A 27 -13.44 16.26 1.77
CA LEU A 27 -14.77 16.52 2.33
C LEU A 27 -14.92 16.08 3.80
N PHE A 28 -14.37 14.92 4.14
CA PHE A 28 -14.51 14.32 5.48
C PHE A 28 -13.30 14.55 6.39
N GLY A 29 -12.19 15.07 5.84
CA GLY A 29 -10.99 15.46 6.59
C GLY A 29 -11.14 16.76 7.37
N ARG A 30 -12.34 16.99 7.92
CA ARG A 30 -12.63 18.16 8.76
C ARG A 30 -12.28 17.87 10.20
N GLU A 31 -11.86 18.91 10.91
CA GLU A 31 -11.53 18.85 12.32
C GLU A 31 -12.76 18.50 13.19
N THR A 32 -12.56 17.72 14.25
CA THR A 32 -13.63 17.39 15.19
C THR A 32 -14.06 18.62 16.00
N GLN A 33 -15.35 18.76 16.29
CA GLN A 33 -15.86 19.86 17.14
C GLN A 33 -15.29 19.82 18.56
N SER A 34 -14.82 18.64 19.00
CA SER A 34 -14.20 18.44 20.30
C SER A 34 -12.71 18.79 20.34
N ALA A 35 -12.11 19.26 19.25
CA ALA A 35 -10.66 19.43 19.15
C ALA A 35 -10.12 20.45 20.16
N ILE A 36 -10.90 21.50 20.45
CA ILE A 36 -10.57 22.51 21.47
C ILE A 36 -10.27 21.88 22.83
N ARG A 37 -11.04 20.87 23.24
CA ARG A 37 -10.81 20.15 24.51
C ARG A 37 -9.57 19.27 24.45
N SER A 38 -9.31 18.65 23.30
CA SER A 38 -8.11 17.83 23.09
C SER A 38 -6.83 18.66 23.08
N TYR A 39 -6.86 19.91 22.59
CA TYR A 39 -5.72 20.82 22.65
C TYR A 39 -5.32 21.24 24.06
N GLN A 40 -6.23 21.13 25.03
CA GLN A 40 -5.92 21.40 26.44
C GLN A 40 -5.09 20.30 27.09
N GLN A 41 -4.93 19.14 26.44
CA GLN A 41 -4.15 18.03 26.97
C GLN A 41 -2.64 18.36 26.94
N PRO A 42 -1.89 18.11 28.03
CA PRO A 42 -0.48 18.47 28.12
C PRO A 42 0.37 17.79 27.03
N GLU A 43 0.00 16.57 26.62
CA GLU A 43 0.63 15.83 25.52
C GLU A 43 0.47 16.48 24.14
N LEU A 44 -0.53 17.35 23.93
CA LEU A 44 -0.72 18.09 22.67
C LEU A 44 -0.25 19.54 22.74
N GLN A 45 -0.23 20.14 23.94
CA GLN A 45 0.19 21.52 24.13
C GLN A 45 1.63 21.76 23.63
N TRP A 46 2.55 20.81 23.87
CA TRP A 46 3.94 20.94 23.41
C TRP A 46 4.07 20.89 21.89
N LEU A 47 3.19 20.19 21.18
CA LEU A 47 3.17 20.19 19.71
C LEU A 47 2.60 21.50 19.18
N THR A 48 1.55 21.99 19.83
CA THR A 48 0.88 23.24 19.46
C THR A 48 1.81 24.45 19.67
N SER A 49 2.62 24.44 20.74
CA SER A 49 3.58 25.50 21.03
C SER A 49 4.72 25.62 19.99
N ARG A 50 4.95 24.58 19.17
CA ARG A 50 5.91 24.63 18.06
C ARG A 50 5.34 25.29 16.79
N GLY A 51 4.10 25.76 16.80
CA GLY A 51 3.47 26.43 15.67
C GLY A 51 3.02 25.49 14.54
N GLY A 52 2.93 24.18 14.80
CA GLY A 52 2.41 23.21 13.84
C GLY A 52 0.88 23.13 13.88
N THR A 53 0.23 22.98 12.72
CA THR A 53 -1.21 22.70 12.64
C THR A 53 -1.45 21.19 12.82
N ILE A 54 -2.12 20.80 13.90
CA ILE A 54 -2.46 19.40 14.20
C ILE A 54 -3.91 19.16 13.82
N PHE A 55 -4.16 18.27 12.85
CA PHE A 55 -5.52 17.84 12.51
C PHE A 55 -5.95 16.67 13.39
N LEU A 56 -6.99 16.88 14.20
CA LEU A 56 -7.60 15.85 15.04
C LEU A 56 -8.93 15.40 14.45
N PHE A 57 -9.04 14.11 14.15
CA PHE A 57 -10.23 13.51 13.54
C PHE A 57 -11.25 12.95 14.54
N GLY A 58 -10.94 13.03 15.84
CA GLY A 58 -11.80 12.53 16.92
C GLY A 58 -11.00 11.86 18.03
N ASN A 59 -11.72 11.41 19.06
CA ASN A 59 -11.12 10.60 20.11
C ASN A 59 -10.79 9.19 19.58
N TYR A 60 -9.87 8.52 20.28
CA TYR A 60 -9.52 7.15 19.97
C TYR A 60 -10.76 6.23 19.95
N GLY A 61 -10.90 5.40 18.91
CA GLY A 61 -12.05 4.53 18.69
C GLY A 61 -13.36 5.25 18.32
N LYS A 62 -13.38 6.59 18.27
CA LYS A 62 -14.57 7.39 17.95
C LYS A 62 -14.24 8.55 16.98
N PRO A 63 -13.77 8.25 15.74
CA PRO A 63 -13.54 9.27 14.72
C PRO A 63 -14.87 9.84 14.19
N GLN A 64 -15.36 10.94 14.76
CA GLN A 64 -16.74 11.44 14.59
C GLN A 64 -17.18 11.55 13.11
N TYR A 65 -16.51 12.39 12.32
CA TYR A 65 -16.83 12.56 10.89
C TYR A 65 -15.98 11.67 9.99
N PHE A 66 -14.81 11.29 10.48
CA PHE A 66 -13.82 10.55 9.71
C PHE A 66 -14.15 9.06 9.59
N ILE A 67 -15.06 8.52 10.44
CA ILE A 67 -15.53 7.13 10.33
C ILE A 67 -16.17 6.81 8.97
N ASN A 68 -16.99 7.72 8.44
CA ASN A 68 -17.62 7.54 7.13
C ASN A 68 -16.55 7.42 6.03
N LYS A 69 -15.49 8.22 6.15
CA LYS A 69 -14.37 8.15 5.22
C LYS A 69 -13.57 6.85 5.36
N LEU A 70 -13.39 6.35 6.57
CA LEU A 70 -12.73 5.06 6.80
C LEU A 70 -13.51 3.90 6.17
N TYR A 71 -14.84 3.92 6.23
CA TYR A 71 -15.66 2.93 5.52
C TYR A 71 -15.48 3.01 4.00
N VAL A 72 -15.52 4.21 3.41
CA VAL A 72 -15.27 4.40 1.97
C VAL A 72 -13.86 3.92 1.60
N LEU A 73 -12.86 4.22 2.43
CA LEU A 73 -11.50 3.78 2.22
C LEU A 73 -11.39 2.25 2.29
N ALA A 74 -12.01 1.61 3.28
CA ALA A 74 -12.01 0.15 3.41
C ALA A 74 -12.68 -0.54 2.21
N VAL A 75 -13.86 -0.05 1.80
CA VAL A 75 -14.55 -0.56 0.60
C VAL A 75 -13.67 -0.39 -0.63
N SER A 76 -13.09 0.79 -0.84
CA SER A 76 -12.21 1.04 -1.99
C SER A 76 -10.98 0.15 -2.01
N LEU A 77 -10.41 -0.15 -0.84
CA LEU A 77 -9.24 -1.03 -0.71
C LEU A 77 -9.61 -2.46 -1.09
N ILE A 78 -10.78 -2.96 -0.67
CA ILE A 78 -11.29 -4.28 -1.07
C ILE A 78 -11.58 -4.32 -2.58
N THR A 79 -12.24 -3.30 -3.11
CA THR A 79 -12.58 -3.19 -4.55
C THR A 79 -11.35 -3.17 -5.43
N VAL A 80 -10.26 -2.52 -5.01
CA VAL A 80 -9.01 -2.47 -5.78
C VAL A 80 -8.15 -3.71 -5.54
N ALA A 81 -8.00 -4.15 -4.29
CA ALA A 81 -7.14 -5.28 -3.94
C ALA A 81 -7.67 -6.61 -4.49
N GLY A 82 -8.98 -6.83 -4.47
CA GLY A 82 -9.60 -8.08 -4.92
C GLY A 82 -9.22 -8.46 -6.36
N PRO A 83 -9.51 -7.62 -7.36
CA PRO A 83 -9.13 -7.90 -8.75
C PRO A 83 -7.61 -8.03 -8.93
N VAL A 84 -6.80 -7.23 -8.24
CA VAL A 84 -5.33 -7.33 -8.32
C VAL A 84 -4.85 -8.70 -7.85
N VAL A 85 -5.35 -9.18 -6.71
CA VAL A 85 -5.02 -10.53 -6.19
C VAL A 85 -5.53 -11.61 -7.13
N PHE A 86 -6.74 -11.47 -7.67
CA PHE A 86 -7.30 -12.41 -8.64
C PHE A 86 -6.43 -12.53 -9.90
N PHE A 87 -6.10 -11.40 -10.55
CA PHE A 87 -5.24 -11.40 -11.74
C PHE A 87 -3.83 -11.88 -11.42
N PHE A 88 -3.32 -11.59 -10.24
CA PHE A 88 -2.06 -12.12 -9.78
C PHE A 88 -2.09 -13.65 -9.74
N VAL A 89 -3.04 -14.24 -9.00
CA VAL A 89 -3.19 -15.70 -8.88
C VAL A 89 -3.40 -16.34 -10.25
N GLN A 90 -4.24 -15.77 -11.10
CA GLN A 90 -4.46 -16.24 -12.46
C GLN A 90 -3.18 -16.22 -13.29
N SER A 91 -2.39 -15.14 -13.20
CA SER A 91 -1.10 -15.04 -13.87
C SER A 91 -0.11 -16.09 -13.36
N MET A 92 -0.09 -16.37 -12.05
CA MET A 92 0.73 -17.44 -11.47
C MET A 92 0.32 -18.80 -12.03
N TYR A 93 -0.99 -19.04 -12.14
CA TYR A 93 -1.53 -20.30 -12.64
C TYR A 93 -1.21 -20.51 -14.13
N SER A 94 -1.44 -19.50 -14.97
CA SER A 94 -1.13 -19.55 -16.40
C SER A 94 0.37 -19.80 -16.65
N LEU A 95 1.25 -19.14 -15.90
CA LEU A 95 2.69 -19.36 -16.02
C LEU A 95 3.13 -20.78 -15.62
N ARG A 96 2.48 -21.38 -14.62
CA ARG A 96 2.71 -22.79 -14.26
C ARG A 96 2.32 -23.74 -15.39
N GLN A 97 1.23 -23.46 -16.10
CA GLN A 97 0.80 -24.27 -17.24
C GLN A 97 1.75 -24.13 -18.44
N THR A 98 2.18 -22.92 -18.78
CA THR A 98 3.13 -22.69 -19.90
C THR A 98 4.47 -23.40 -19.68
N ARG A 99 4.89 -23.57 -18.41
CA ARG A 99 6.10 -24.33 -18.06
C ARG A 99 6.09 -25.77 -18.58
N MET A 100 4.92 -26.36 -18.80
CA MET A 100 4.78 -27.76 -19.19
C MET A 100 4.75 -28.01 -20.72
N ILE A 101 4.48 -26.99 -21.55
CA ILE A 101 4.04 -27.23 -22.93
C ILE A 101 5.13 -27.05 -24.01
N THR A 102 5.99 -26.00 -24.06
CA THR A 102 7.03 -25.93 -25.13
C THR A 102 8.09 -24.80 -25.02
N MET A 103 9.31 -25.13 -25.52
CA MET A 103 10.35 -24.38 -26.28
C MET A 103 11.17 -23.18 -25.71
N SER A 104 12.50 -23.29 -25.95
CA SER A 104 13.67 -22.45 -25.62
C SER A 104 13.96 -22.22 -24.14
N SER A 105 15.00 -22.93 -23.64
CA SER A 105 15.51 -22.82 -22.27
C SER A 105 15.89 -21.39 -21.86
N LYS A 106 16.35 -20.57 -22.82
CA LYS A 106 16.76 -19.18 -22.56
C LYS A 106 15.58 -18.26 -22.26
N THR A 107 14.52 -18.31 -23.06
CA THR A 107 13.32 -17.47 -22.87
C THR A 107 12.60 -17.83 -21.57
N GLN A 108 12.47 -19.14 -21.30
CA GLN A 108 11.86 -19.63 -20.07
C GLN A 108 12.63 -19.18 -18.81
N ALA A 109 13.96 -19.24 -18.84
CA ALA A 109 14.80 -18.79 -17.73
C ALA A 109 14.63 -17.28 -17.46
N MET A 110 14.51 -16.46 -18.52
CA MET A 110 14.27 -15.03 -18.38
C MET A 110 12.89 -14.72 -17.79
N THR A 111 11.83 -15.35 -18.29
CA THR A 111 10.47 -15.19 -17.77
C THR A 111 10.38 -15.62 -16.30
N GLN A 112 11.03 -16.71 -15.92
CA GLN A 112 11.05 -17.18 -14.52
C GLN A 112 11.74 -16.18 -13.58
N ARG A 113 12.84 -15.54 -14.02
CA ARG A 113 13.52 -14.50 -13.23
C ARG A 113 12.64 -13.27 -13.06
N MET A 114 12.00 -12.80 -14.14
CA MET A 114 11.07 -11.67 -14.07
C MET A 114 9.91 -11.95 -13.12
N PHE A 115 9.35 -13.16 -13.19
CA PHE A 115 8.30 -13.61 -12.31
C PHE A 115 8.73 -13.63 -10.84
N GLN A 116 9.91 -14.18 -10.54
CA GLN A 116 10.43 -14.21 -9.18
C GLN A 116 10.59 -12.80 -8.61
N VAL A 117 11.08 -11.85 -9.40
CA VAL A 117 11.18 -10.44 -9.02
C VAL A 117 9.79 -9.86 -8.75
N PHE A 118 8.81 -10.14 -9.61
CA PHE A 118 7.45 -9.67 -9.44
C PHE A 118 6.78 -10.21 -8.17
N VAL A 119 6.94 -11.50 -7.86
CA VAL A 119 6.45 -12.11 -6.61
C VAL A 119 7.08 -11.43 -5.39
N TRP A 120 8.40 -11.20 -5.41
CA TRP A 120 9.08 -10.48 -4.33
C TRP A 120 8.60 -9.05 -4.18
N GLN A 121 8.34 -8.35 -5.29
CA GLN A 121 7.79 -7.00 -5.28
C GLN A 121 6.37 -6.97 -4.70
N MET A 122 5.52 -7.93 -5.08
CA MET A 122 4.15 -8.04 -4.58
C MET A 122 4.09 -8.38 -3.10
N ASN A 123 4.88 -9.36 -2.64
CA ASN A 123 5.00 -9.69 -1.22
C ASN A 123 5.56 -8.50 -0.42
N GLY A 124 6.56 -7.81 -0.96
CA GLY A 124 7.09 -6.58 -0.37
C GLY A 124 6.05 -5.48 -0.27
N ALA A 125 5.25 -5.25 -1.32
CA ALA A 125 4.17 -4.27 -1.31
C ALA A 125 3.08 -4.65 -0.29
N PHE A 126 2.72 -5.93 -0.21
CA PHE A 126 1.75 -6.41 0.77
C PHE A 126 2.23 -6.17 2.21
N LEU A 127 3.44 -6.61 2.54
CA LEU A 127 4.00 -6.50 3.90
C LEU A 127 4.31 -5.06 4.31
N CYS A 128 4.80 -4.23 3.38
CA CYS A 128 5.22 -2.86 3.71
C CYS A 128 4.12 -1.81 3.54
N VAL A 129 3.02 -2.12 2.84
CA VAL A 129 1.95 -1.15 2.57
C VAL A 129 0.60 -1.67 3.04
N ILE A 130 0.12 -2.77 2.46
CA ILE A 130 -1.25 -3.23 2.69
C ILE A 130 -1.43 -3.64 4.15
N MET A 131 -0.53 -4.46 4.68
CA MET A 131 -0.59 -4.94 6.07
C MET A 131 -0.55 -3.80 7.11
N PRO A 132 0.46 -2.90 7.14
CA PRO A 132 0.52 -1.86 8.16
C PRO A 132 -0.60 -0.83 8.02
N VAL A 133 -1.02 -0.49 6.81
CA VAL A 133 -2.17 0.42 6.59
C VAL A 133 -3.47 -0.23 7.07
N SER A 134 -3.68 -1.51 6.78
CA SER A 134 -4.88 -2.24 7.25
C SER A 134 -4.89 -2.34 8.77
N LEU A 135 -3.75 -2.65 9.40
CA LEU A 135 -3.63 -2.68 10.86
C LEU A 135 -3.92 -1.31 11.47
N LEU A 136 -3.34 -0.23 10.94
CA LEU A 136 -3.63 1.12 11.39
C LEU A 136 -5.12 1.47 11.26
N LEU A 137 -5.74 1.09 10.14
CA LEU A 137 -7.16 1.29 9.91
C LEU A 137 -8.01 0.55 10.93
N ILE A 138 -7.68 -0.72 11.23
CA ILE A 138 -8.36 -1.51 12.26
C ILE A 138 -8.23 -0.83 13.64
N PHE A 139 -7.04 -0.37 14.01
CA PHE A 139 -6.83 0.33 15.29
C PHE A 139 -7.57 1.68 15.38
N ILE A 140 -7.78 2.36 14.27
CA ILE A 140 -8.52 3.64 14.25
C ILE A 140 -10.03 3.37 14.31
N MET A 141 -10.51 2.34 13.59
CA MET A 141 -11.93 2.01 13.50
C MET A 141 -12.47 1.32 14.76
N PHE A 142 -11.69 0.42 15.35
CA PHE A 142 -12.14 -0.40 16.47
C PHE A 142 -11.39 -0.01 17.75
N ASP A 143 -12.15 0.24 18.82
CA ASP A 143 -11.57 0.40 20.15
C ASP A 143 -11.12 -0.96 20.70
N LEU A 144 -9.89 -1.34 20.36
CA LEU A 144 -9.27 -2.59 20.80
C LEU A 144 -8.72 -2.54 22.24
N ARG A 145 -8.98 -1.47 23.02
CA ARG A 145 -8.48 -1.35 24.41
C ARG A 145 -8.89 -2.48 25.32
N TRP A 146 -10.04 -3.12 25.03
CA TRP A 146 -10.49 -4.27 25.80
C TRP A 146 -9.65 -5.52 25.54
N VAL A 147 -9.08 -5.67 24.34
CA VAL A 147 -8.32 -6.86 23.93
C VAL A 147 -6.81 -6.64 24.11
N VAL A 148 -6.32 -5.44 23.79
CA VAL A 148 -4.90 -5.11 23.76
C VAL A 148 -4.63 -3.90 24.67
N PRO A 149 -3.71 -4.01 25.65
CA PRO A 149 -3.35 -2.88 26.50
C PRO A 149 -2.82 -1.67 25.72
N ASP A 150 -2.88 -0.48 26.31
CA ASP A 150 -2.54 0.78 25.61
C ASP A 150 -1.07 0.82 25.12
N ALA A 151 -0.12 0.31 25.92
CA ALA A 151 1.30 0.30 25.58
C ALA A 151 1.61 -0.52 24.30
N PRO A 152 1.26 -1.82 24.20
CA PRO A 152 1.51 -2.61 22.98
C PRO A 152 0.75 -2.09 21.77
N SER A 153 -0.47 -1.57 21.94
CA SER A 153 -1.22 -0.98 20.82
C SER A 153 -0.52 0.27 20.26
N THR A 154 0.00 1.14 21.13
CA THR A 154 0.75 2.34 20.74
C THR A 154 2.07 1.98 20.06
N PHE A 155 2.81 1.01 20.62
CA PHE A 155 4.03 0.50 20.03
C PHE A 155 3.79 -0.08 18.63
N LEU A 156 2.74 -0.89 18.46
CA LEU A 156 2.40 -1.49 17.17
C LEU A 156 2.04 -0.44 16.12
N ARG A 157 1.31 0.63 16.49
CA ARG A 157 1.04 1.76 15.58
C ARG A 157 2.32 2.47 15.18
N PHE A 158 3.23 2.70 16.12
CA PHE A 158 4.52 3.30 15.84
C PHE A 158 5.35 2.45 14.87
N VAL A 159 5.39 1.13 15.07
CA VAL A 159 6.03 0.19 14.12
C VAL A 159 5.38 0.26 12.75
N CYS A 160 4.04 0.23 12.67
CA CYS A 160 3.33 0.31 11.39
C CYS A 160 3.62 1.64 10.65
N LEU A 161 3.58 2.77 11.35
CA LEU A 161 3.92 4.08 10.77
C LEU A 161 5.38 4.12 10.32
N THR A 162 6.30 3.56 11.10
CA THR A 162 7.71 3.48 10.75
C THR A 162 7.92 2.63 9.50
N VAL A 163 7.26 1.48 9.38
CA VAL A 163 7.31 0.64 8.16
C VAL A 163 6.78 1.40 6.95
N VAL A 164 5.65 2.10 7.09
CA VAL A 164 5.06 2.92 6.01
C VAL A 164 5.99 4.07 5.60
N LEU A 165 6.68 4.71 6.54
CA LEU A 165 7.63 5.79 6.25
C LEU A 165 8.91 5.25 5.60
N ILE A 166 9.46 4.15 6.12
CA ILE A 166 10.68 3.51 5.61
C ILE A 166 10.49 3.00 4.17
N ARG A 167 9.27 2.61 3.80
CA ARG A 167 8.91 2.20 2.42
C ARG A 167 9.44 3.17 1.37
N GLU A 168 9.28 4.48 1.57
CA GLU A 168 9.74 5.49 0.62
C GLU A 168 11.26 5.47 0.41
N THR A 169 12.00 5.07 1.44
CA THR A 169 13.45 4.93 1.43
C THR A 169 13.89 3.60 0.83
N ILE A 170 13.19 2.51 1.18
CA ILE A 170 13.47 1.15 0.66
C ILE A 170 13.14 1.04 -0.82
N LEU A 171 11.97 1.52 -1.27
CA LEU A 171 11.57 1.48 -2.68
C LEU A 171 12.61 2.19 -3.56
N ARG A 172 13.06 3.37 -3.13
CA ARG A 172 14.11 4.11 -3.85
C ARG A 172 15.41 3.31 -3.94
N LYS A 173 15.81 2.61 -2.88
CA LYS A 173 17.04 1.82 -2.85
C LYS A 173 16.93 0.54 -3.69
N VAL A 174 15.80 -0.15 -3.66
CA VAL A 174 15.54 -1.36 -4.46
C VAL A 174 15.50 -1.02 -5.95
N PHE A 175 14.79 0.04 -6.35
CA PHE A 175 14.71 0.47 -7.74
C PHE A 175 16.06 0.90 -8.33
N ARG A 176 16.95 1.50 -7.52
CA ARG A 176 18.32 1.80 -7.96
C ARG A 176 19.11 0.53 -8.25
N ARG A 177 19.01 -0.50 -7.40
CA ARG A 177 19.76 -1.76 -7.57
C ARG A 177 19.30 -2.54 -8.81
N THR A 178 17.99 -2.60 -9.08
CA THR A 178 17.46 -3.29 -10.26
C THR A 178 17.85 -2.61 -11.57
N LYS A 179 17.87 -1.27 -11.62
CA LYS A 179 18.39 -0.54 -12.79
C LYS A 179 19.86 -0.87 -13.05
N SER A 180 20.68 -0.90 -12.00
CA SER A 180 22.12 -1.21 -12.12
C SER A 180 22.36 -2.62 -12.65
N ALA A 181 21.59 -3.61 -12.19
CA ALA A 181 21.73 -5.00 -12.64
C ALA A 181 21.24 -5.24 -14.07
N ALA A 182 20.21 -4.51 -14.53
CA ALA A 182 19.75 -4.62 -15.91
C ALA A 182 20.80 -4.10 -16.92
N VAL A 183 21.47 -2.99 -16.58
CA VAL A 183 22.50 -2.38 -17.44
C VAL A 183 23.72 -3.30 -17.59
N SER A 184 24.18 -3.95 -16.52
CA SER A 184 25.34 -4.84 -16.59
C SER A 184 25.07 -6.10 -17.43
N ILE A 185 23.84 -6.62 -17.41
CA ILE A 185 23.45 -7.77 -18.23
C ILE A 185 23.47 -7.41 -19.72
N ILE A 186 22.94 -6.25 -20.10
CA ILE A 186 22.94 -5.78 -21.50
C ILE A 186 24.37 -5.62 -22.01
N GLN A 187 25.27 -5.03 -21.21
CA GLN A 187 26.68 -4.89 -21.59
C GLN A 187 27.37 -6.25 -21.78
N SER A 188 27.06 -7.25 -20.94
CA SER A 188 27.62 -8.60 -21.09
C SER A 188 27.12 -9.34 -22.33
N SER A 189 25.90 -9.04 -22.81
CA SER A 189 25.33 -9.68 -24.00
C SER A 189 25.92 -9.18 -25.32
N ASN A 190 26.36 -7.91 -25.37
CA ASN A 190 26.93 -7.32 -26.59
C ASN A 190 28.40 -7.72 -26.84
N GLY A 191 29.06 -8.35 -25.87
CA GLY A 191 30.47 -8.74 -25.96
C GLY A 191 30.74 -10.07 -26.69
N TYR A 192 29.72 -10.79 -27.16
CA TYR A 192 29.85 -12.13 -27.76
C TYR A 192 29.55 -12.18 -29.26
N THR A 193 29.51 -11.04 -29.95
CA THR A 193 29.23 -10.95 -31.40
C THR A 193 30.44 -10.55 -32.24
N THR A 194 31.64 -11.02 -31.89
CA THR A 194 32.85 -10.91 -32.72
C THR A 194 33.47 -12.27 -32.93
#